data_AF-A0A1F3ACX8-F1
#
_entry.id   AF-A0A1F3ACX8-F1
#
_cell.length_a   1.000
_cell.length_b   1.000
_cell.length_c   1.000
_cell.angle_alpha   90.00
_cell.angle_beta   90.00
_cell.angle_gamma   90.00
#
_symmetry.space_group_name_H-M   'P 1'
#
loop_
_entity.id
_entity.type
_entity.pdbx_description
1 polymer ?
#
loop_
_entity_poly.entity_id
_entity_poly.type
_entity_poly.pdbx_seq_one_letter_code
_entity_poly.pdbx_strand_id
1 'polypeptide(L)'
;MKSDVAKLVIAVIFDILDFTIGRIPGFELIFDIASGVVAVGLWGWPGLFAFFEITDPTGQIDGFVPIMTMIALSQMGKSRKKSPGAELAK
;
A
#
# COMPACT_ATOMS: atom_id res chain seq x y z
N MET A 1 8.66 17.35 -4.72
CA MET A 1 8.68 15.87 -4.91
C MET A 1 7.66 15.50 -5.97
N LYS A 2 7.96 14.52 -6.85
CA LYS A 2 6.91 13.94 -7.72
C LYS A 2 5.84 13.31 -6.81
N SER A 3 4.57 13.54 -7.10
CA SER A 3 3.44 13.04 -6.30
C SER A 3 3.55 11.54 -6.02
N ASP A 4 4.02 10.77 -6.99
CA ASP A 4 4.24 9.33 -6.87
C ASP A 4 5.27 8.94 -5.81
N VAL A 5 6.35 9.73 -5.67
CA VAL A 5 7.38 9.49 -4.66
C VAL A 5 6.83 9.81 -3.26
N ALA A 6 6.00 10.85 -3.13
CA ALA A 6 5.33 11.16 -1.86
C ALA A 6 4.39 10.01 -1.44
N LYS A 7 3.61 9.48 -2.37
CA LYS A 7 2.73 8.33 -2.12
C LYS A 7 3.52 7.08 -1.73
N LEU A 8 4.66 6.83 -2.37
CA LEU A 8 5.55 5.71 -2.01
C LEU A 8 6.11 5.88 -0.60
N VAL A 9 6.55 7.08 -0.22
CA VAL A 9 7.06 7.34 1.14
C VAL A 9 5.97 7.11 2.18
N ILE A 10 4.74 7.57 1.92
CA ILE A 10 3.60 7.31 2.81
C ILE A 10 3.34 5.81 2.91
N ALA A 11 3.38 5.07 1.79
CA ALA A 11 3.22 3.62 1.77
C ALA A 11 4.22 2.91 2.68
N VAL A 12 5.51 3.24 2.53
CA VAL A 12 6.60 2.66 3.32
C VAL A 12 6.44 2.98 4.81
N ILE A 13 6.03 4.21 5.16
CA ILE A 13 5.78 4.58 6.55
C ILE A 13 4.65 3.72 7.12
N PHE A 14 3.54 3.56 6.39
CA PHE A 14 2.42 2.73 6.85
C PHE A 14 2.82 1.27 7.02
N ASP A 15 3.58 0.68 6.11
CA ASP A 15 4.05 -0.71 6.27
C ASP A 15 5.00 -0.87 7.47
N ILE A 16 5.87 0.12 7.76
CA ILE A 16 6.73 0.08 8.97
C ILE A 16 5.87 0.17 10.24
N LEU A 17 4.86 1.04 10.24
CA LEU A 17 3.93 1.15 11.36
C LEU A 17 3.11 -0.13 11.53
N ASP A 18 2.74 -0.79 10.44
CA ASP A 18 2.07 -2.09 10.48
C ASP A 18 2.95 -3.19 11.10
N PHE A 19 4.22 -3.28 10.68
CA PHE A 19 5.20 -4.21 11.27
C PHE A 19 5.53 -3.95 12.73
N THR A 20 5.11 -2.82 13.30
CA THR A 20 5.42 -2.43 14.68
C THR A 20 4.16 -2.28 15.53
N ILE A 21 3.34 -1.26 15.27
CA ILE A 21 2.10 -0.96 15.97
C ILE A 21 0.99 -1.94 15.58
N GLY A 22 0.93 -2.31 14.30
CA GLY A 22 -0.02 -3.31 13.80
C GLY A 22 0.14 -4.66 14.48
N ARG A 23 1.31 -4.98 15.07
CA ARG A 23 1.58 -6.25 15.78
C ARG A 23 1.33 -6.21 17.29
N ILE A 24 0.69 -5.15 17.78
CA ILE A 24 0.22 -5.07 19.16
C ILE A 24 -1.13 -5.81 19.24
N PRO A 25 -1.29 -6.83 20.10
CA PRO A 25 -2.55 -7.56 20.22
C PRO A 25 -3.74 -6.62 20.45
N GLY A 26 -4.76 -6.74 19.59
CA GLY A 26 -5.96 -5.90 19.62
C GLY A 26 -5.88 -4.59 18.82
N PHE A 27 -4.72 -4.23 18.26
CA PHE A 27 -4.57 -3.10 17.33
C PHE A 27 -4.54 -3.52 15.86
N GLU A 28 -4.23 -4.79 15.56
CA GLU A 28 -4.16 -5.40 14.21
C GLU A 28 -5.31 -4.93 13.30
N LEU A 29 -6.54 -5.37 13.61
CA LEU A 29 -7.71 -5.04 12.79
C LEU A 29 -7.96 -3.53 12.61
N ILE A 30 -7.66 -2.72 13.63
CA ILE A 30 -7.84 -1.27 13.56
C ILE A 30 -6.82 -0.68 12.58
N PHE A 31 -5.58 -1.17 12.64
CA PHE A 31 -4.51 -0.75 11.78
C PHE A 31 -4.77 -1.15 10.33
N ASP A 32 -5.23 -2.38 10.07
CA ASP A 32 -5.57 -2.87 8.73
C ASP A 32 -6.70 -2.03 8.09
N ILE A 33 -7.73 -1.70 8.88
CA ILE A 33 -8.83 -0.84 8.42
C ILE A 33 -8.30 0.57 8.08
N ALA A 34 -7.47 1.14 8.96
CA ALA A 34 -6.90 2.47 8.74
C ALA A 34 -5.99 2.50 7.50
N SER A 35 -5.10 1.53 7.37
CA SER A 35 -4.24 1.31 6.20
C SER A 35 -5.06 1.17 4.92
N GLY A 36 -6.13 0.38 4.95
CA GLY A 36 -7.07 0.23 3.84
C GLY A 36 -7.73 1.55 3.42
N VAL A 37 -8.20 2.35 4.38
CA VAL A 37 -8.78 3.68 4.11
C VAL A 37 -7.75 4.61 3.50
N VAL A 38 -6.52 4.64 4.03
CA VAL A 38 -5.43 5.46 3.48
C VAL A 38 -5.07 5.00 2.06
N ALA A 39 -4.99 3.70 1.82
CA ALA A 39 -4.71 3.14 0.50
C ALA A 39 -5.74 3.59 -0.54
N VAL A 40 -7.04 3.52 -0.20
CA VAL A 40 -8.12 4.00 -1.05
C VAL A 40 -8.03 5.50 -1.28
N GLY A 41 -7.68 6.29 -0.26
CA GLY A 41 -7.46 7.73 -0.42
C GLY A 41 -6.29 8.07 -1.36
N LEU A 42 -5.22 7.28 -1.36
CA LEU A 42 -4.02 7.54 -2.16
C LEU A 42 -4.13 7.01 -3.60
N TRP A 43 -4.81 5.89 -3.82
CA TRP A 43 -4.84 5.20 -5.12
C TRP A 43 -6.23 4.87 -5.65
N GLY A 44 -7.32 5.17 -4.93
CA GLY A 44 -8.70 4.89 -5.36
C GLY A 44 -9.02 3.40 -5.34
N TRP A 45 -9.63 2.88 -6.41
CA TRP A 45 -9.99 1.47 -6.56
C TRP A 45 -8.84 0.49 -6.27
N PRO A 46 -7.61 0.70 -6.80
CA PRO A 46 -6.45 -0.09 -6.40
C PRO A 46 -6.16 -0.16 -4.90
N GLY A 47 -6.54 0.87 -4.14
CA GLY A 47 -6.35 0.88 -2.69
C GLY A 47 -7.22 -0.14 -1.96
N LEU A 48 -8.31 -0.61 -2.57
CA LEU A 48 -9.17 -1.64 -1.95
C LEU A 48 -8.44 -2.96 -1.72
N PHE A 49 -7.35 -3.23 -2.45
CA PHE A 49 -6.53 -4.42 -2.23
C PHE A 49 -5.86 -4.44 -0.85
N ALA A 50 -5.69 -3.29 -0.19
CA ALA A 50 -5.16 -3.24 1.16
C ALA A 50 -6.11 -3.88 2.19
N PHE A 51 -7.43 -3.90 1.93
CA PHE A 51 -8.38 -4.60 2.80
C PHE A 51 -8.26 -6.14 2.74
N PHE A 52 -7.38 -6.69 1.90
CA PHE A 52 -7.06 -8.11 1.95
C PHE A 52 -6.46 -8.52 3.32
N GLU A 53 -5.77 -7.60 3.99
CA GLU A 53 -5.18 -7.78 5.32
C GLU A 53 -6.22 -8.20 6.37
N ILE A 54 -7.44 -7.64 6.30
CA ILE A 54 -8.58 -8.02 7.18
C ILE A 54 -8.94 -9.52 7.10
N THR A 55 -8.60 -10.20 5.99
CA THR A 55 -8.91 -11.62 5.83
C THR A 55 -8.00 -12.54 6.64
N ASP A 56 -6.91 -12.02 7.21
CA ASP A 56 -6.08 -12.69 8.21
C ASP A 56 -6.15 -11.97 9.57
N PRO A 57 -7.25 -12.13 10.32
CA PRO A 57 -7.42 -11.49 11.63
C PRO A 57 -6.48 -12.05 12.71
N THR A 58 -5.58 -12.96 12.36
CA THR A 58 -4.55 -13.50 13.26
C THR A 58 -3.20 -12.81 13.08
N GLY A 59 -3.05 -12.00 12.02
CA GLY A 59 -1.81 -11.26 11.70
C GLY A 59 -0.60 -12.15 11.43
N GLN A 60 -0.79 -13.46 11.22
CA GLN A 60 0.31 -14.42 11.11
C GLN A 60 0.89 -14.52 9.70
N ILE A 61 0.05 -14.35 8.68
CA ILE A 61 0.39 -14.49 7.26
C ILE A 61 0.72 -13.11 6.66
N ASP A 62 -0.02 -12.06 7.03
CA ASP A 62 0.25 -10.72 6.52
C ASP A 62 1.35 -9.96 7.29
N GLY A 63 1.76 -10.50 8.45
CA GLY A 63 2.86 -10.12 9.36
C GLY A 63 4.03 -9.32 8.79
N PHE A 64 4.38 -9.66 7.56
CA PHE A 64 5.63 -9.34 6.89
C PHE A 64 5.42 -8.92 5.43
N VAL A 65 4.18 -8.72 5.00
CA VAL A 65 3.86 -8.36 3.61
C VAL A 65 3.59 -6.86 3.53
N PRO A 66 4.47 -6.06 2.90
CA PRO A 66 4.27 -4.62 2.81
C PRO A 66 3.26 -4.27 1.70
N ILE A 67 1.97 -4.54 1.94
CA ILE A 67 0.89 -4.43 0.93
C ILE A 67 0.78 -3.00 0.40
N MET A 68 0.92 -1.97 1.26
CA MET A 68 0.83 -0.58 0.83
C MET A 68 1.95 -0.23 -0.16
N THR A 69 3.18 -0.63 0.14
CA THR A 69 4.32 -0.43 -0.76
C THR A 69 4.15 -1.21 -2.06
N MET A 70 3.62 -2.43 -2.01
CA MET A 70 3.33 -3.22 -3.22
C MET A 70 2.30 -2.51 -4.13
N ILE A 71 1.23 -1.97 -3.55
CA ILE A 71 0.24 -1.18 -4.29
C ILE A 71 0.91 0.05 -4.90
N ALA A 72 1.71 0.80 -4.12
CA ALA A 72 2.42 1.98 -4.60
C ALA A 72 3.31 1.67 -5.80
N LEU A 73 4.16 0.63 -5.71
CA LEU A 73 5.05 0.21 -6.79
C LEU A 73 4.28 -0.23 -8.04
N SER A 74 3.18 -0.97 -7.87
CA SER A 74 2.29 -1.39 -8.96
C SER A 74 1.69 -0.20 -9.71
N GLN A 75 1.24 0.83 -8.99
CA GLN A 75 0.66 2.03 -9.61
C GLN A 75 1.73 2.90 -10.29
N MET A 76 2.92 3.02 -9.68
CA MET A 76 4.05 3.73 -10.30
C MET A 76 4.49 3.09 -11.63
N GLY A 77 4.50 1.76 -11.71
CA GLY A 77 4.79 1.03 -12.94
C GLY A 77 3.79 1.33 -14.07
N LYS A 78 2.50 1.45 -13.74
CA LYS A 78 1.43 1.79 -14.69
C LYS A 78 1.53 3.25 -15.17
N SER A 79 1.85 4.19 -14.28
CA SER A 79 2.06 5.59 -14.65
C SER A 79 3.25 5.78 -15.59
N ARG A 80 4.35 5.05 -15.40
CA ARG A 80 5.50 5.09 -16.34
C ARG A 80 5.13 4.55 -17.73
N LYS A 81 4.36 3.47 -17.80
CA LYS A 81 3.97 2.83 -19.07
C LYS A 81 3.01 3.67 -19.91
N LYS A 82 2.25 4.58 -19.27
CA LYS A 82 1.38 5.58 -19.93
C LYS A 82 2.12 6.85 -20.36
N SER A 83 3.42 7.00 -20.06
CA SER A 83 4.15 8.21 -20.42
C SER A 83 4.47 8.20 -21.93
N PRO A 84 4.23 9.29 -22.68
CA PRO A 84 4.40 9.36 -24.14
C PRO A 84 5.79 8.92 -24.65
N GLY A 85 6.84 9.05 -23.82
CA GLY A 85 8.20 8.62 -24.17
C GLY A 85 8.41 7.10 -24.21
N ALA A 86 7.51 6.29 -23.64
CA ALA A 86 7.60 4.82 -23.68
C ALA A 86 7.06 4.23 -24.98
N GLU A 87 6.24 4.99 -25.72
CA GLU A 87 5.65 4.56 -27.00
C GLU A 87 6.62 4.80 -28.17
N LEU A 88 7.52 5.77 -28.04
CA LEU A 88 8.59 6.08 -29.01
C LEU A 88 9.82 5.14 -28.94
N ALA A 89 9.87 4.25 -27.95
CA ALA A 89 10.97 3.30 -27.74
C ALA A 89 10.61 1.84 -28.10
N LYS A 90 9.46 1.63 -28.73
CA LYS A 90 9.05 0.35 -29.35
C LYS A 90 9.13 0.47 -30.86
#